data_AF-A0A4R7I4S1-F1
#
_entry.id   AF-A0A4R7I4S1-F1
#
_cell.length_a   1.000
_cell.length_b   1.000
_cell.length_c   1.000
_cell.angle_alpha   90.00
_cell.angle_beta   90.00
_cell.angle_gamma   90.00
#
_symmetry.space_group_name_H-M   'P 1'
#
loop_
_entity.id
_entity.type
_entity.pdbx_description
1 polymer ?
#
loop_
_entity_poly.entity_id
_entity_poly.type
_entity_poly.pdbx_seq_one_letter_code
_entity_poly.pdbx_strand_id
1 'polypeptide(L)' 'MTSALICESCGADADELHPVRRKYVTIGSWDQEAGERVVDEVERWCFSCLTQYPHEPAV' A
#
# COMPACT_ATOMS: atom_id res chain seq x y z
N MET A 1 27.08 -0.66 8.99
CA MET A 1 25.89 0.16 9.20
C MET A 1 25.08 0.06 7.94
N THR A 2 24.09 -0.84 7.89
CA THR A 2 23.19 -0.94 6.73
C THR A 2 22.22 0.23 6.84
N SER A 3 22.18 1.09 5.81
CA SER A 3 21.19 2.16 5.75
C SER A 3 19.82 1.51 5.57
N ALA A 4 18.90 1.70 6.52
CA ALA A 4 17.52 1.25 6.37
C ALA A 4 16.76 2.16 5.40
N LEU A 5 15.84 1.59 4.62
CA LEU A 5 14.86 2.33 3.83
C LEU A 5 13.62 2.59 4.70
N ILE A 6 12.92 3.70 4.47
CA ILE A 6 11.70 4.04 5.23
C ILE A 6 10.47 3.67 4.40
N CYS A 7 9.60 2.83 4.95
CA CYS A 7 8.33 2.48 4.34
C CYS A 7 7.38 3.68 4.30
N GLU A 8 6.85 4.01 3.13
CA GLU A 8 5.96 5.17 2.94
C GLU A 8 4.55 4.97 3.50
N SER A 9 4.17 3.72 3.83
CA SER A 9 2.88 3.43 4.48
C SER A 9 2.91 3.54 6.00
N CYS A 10 3.92 2.94 6.64
CA CYS A 10 3.98 2.84 8.11
C CYS A 10 5.13 3.61 8.78
N GLY A 11 6.07 4.16 8.00
CA GLY A 11 7.22 4.90 8.51
C GLY A 11 8.31 4.05 9.17
N ALA A 12 8.20 2.72 9.13
CA ALA A 12 9.20 1.82 9.71
C ALA A 12 10.41 1.63 8.80
N ASP A 13 11.56 1.36 9.43
CA ASP A 13 12.77 0.88 8.77
C ASP A 13 12.53 -0.49 8.12
N ALA A 14 13.03 -0.67 6.90
CA ALA A 14 12.97 -1.91 6.15
C ALA A 14 14.25 -2.15 5.33
N ASP A 15 14.61 -3.42 5.16
CA ASP A 15 15.72 -3.84 4.31
C ASP A 15 15.36 -3.80 2.82
N GLU A 16 14.07 -3.98 2.50
CA GLU A 16 13.55 -3.98 1.13
C GLU A 16 12.19 -3.26 1.08
N LEU A 17 11.98 -2.50 0.00
CA LEU A 17 10.70 -1.86 -0.31
C LEU A 17 10.29 -2.16 -1.74
N HIS A 18 8.99 -2.41 -1.94
CA HIS A 18 8.41 -2.75 -3.24
C HIS A 18 7.54 -1.60 -3.76
N PRO A 19 7.62 -1.27 -5.06
CA PRO A 19 6.79 -0.23 -5.67
C PRO A 19 5.33 -0.70 -5.80
N VAL A 20 4.39 0.10 -5.29
CA VAL A 20 2.96 -0.21 -5.30
C VAL A 20 2.12 1.02 -5.56
N ARG A 21 0.89 0.80 -6.01
CA ARG A 21 -0.19 1.80 -6.00
C ARG A 21 -1.17 1.46 -4.90
N ARG A 22 -1.41 2.40 -3.99
CA ARG A 22 -2.36 2.22 -2.87
C ARG A 22 -3.78 2.05 -3.41
N LYS A 23 -4.52 1.09 -2.85
CA LYS A 23 -5.93 0.85 -3.20
C LYS A 23 -6.81 1.13 -1.99
N TYR A 24 -7.82 1.98 -2.18
CA TYR A 24 -8.88 2.18 -1.21
C TYR A 24 -10.07 1.31 -1.59
N VAL A 25 -10.60 0.57 -0.62
CA VAL A 25 -11.78 -0.28 -0.79
C VAL A 25 -12.90 0.29 0.06
N THR A 26 -14.02 0.59 -0.59
CA THR A 26 -15.27 0.95 0.06
C THR A 26 -16.11 -0.30 0.16
N ILE A 27 -16.35 -0.75 1.40
CA ILE A 27 -17.28 -1.85 1.65
C ILE A 27 -18.69 -1.30 1.44
N GLY A 28 -19.44 -1.93 0.52
CA GLY A 28 -20.82 -1.56 0.27
C GLY A 28 -21.71 -1.77 1.50
N SER A 29 -22.84 -1.07 1.51
CA SER A 29 -23.91 -1.25 2.48
C SER A 29 -25.23 -1.47 1.74
N TRP A 30 -26.34 -1.65 2.46
CA TRP A 30 -27.64 -1.86 1.81
C TRP A 30 -28.05 -0.71 0.87
N ASP A 31 -27.67 0.53 1.21
CA ASP A 31 -27.96 1.74 0.42
C ASP A 31 -26.76 2.27 -0.38
N GLN A 32 -25.61 1.58 -0.35
CA GLN A 32 -24.38 2.07 -0.97
C GLN A 32 -23.65 0.95 -1.70
N GLU A 33 -23.37 1.16 -2.99
CA GLU A 33 -22.57 0.22 -3.77
C GLU A 33 -21.13 0.13 -3.26
N ALA A 34 -20.58 -1.09 -3.29
CA ALA A 34 -19.16 -1.31 -3.03
C ALA A 34 -18.32 -0.70 -4.15
N GLY A 35 -17.08 -0.32 -3.82
CA GLY A 35 -16.20 0.28 -4.80
C GLY A 35 -14.74 0.18 -4.43
N GLU A 36 -13.91 0.45 -5.42
CA GLU A 36 -12.47 0.49 -5.25
C GLU A 36 -11.88 1.69 -5.99
N ARG A 37 -10.81 2.25 -5.44
CA ARG A 37 -10.07 3.36 -6.04
C ARG A 37 -8.58 3.13 -5.86
N VAL A 38 -7.88 2.96 -6.97
CA VAL A 38 -6.41 2.90 -7.01
C VAL A 38 -5.87 4.32 -7.14
N VAL A 39 -4.84 4.64 -6.35
CA VAL A 39 -4.12 5.92 -6.43
C VAL A 39 -3.02 5.80 -7.47
N ASP A 40 -2.86 6.81 -8.34
CA ASP A 40 -1.86 6.77 -9.42
C ASP A 40 -0.41 6.87 -8.92
N GLU A 41 -0.21 7.52 -7.77
CA GLU A 41 1.08 7.67 -7.11
C GLU A 41 1.67 6.30 -6.76
N VAL A 42 2.97 6.15 -7.08
CA VAL A 42 3.73 4.95 -6.72
C VAL A 42 4.41 5.19 -5.38
N GLU A 43 4.05 4.38 -4.39
CA GLU A 43 4.65 4.34 -3.07
C GLU A 43 5.60 3.12 -2.94
N ARG A 44 6.51 3.15 -1.97
CA ARG A 44 7.46 2.08 -1.64
C ARG A 44 7.16 1.48 -0.28
N TRP A 45 6.66 0.25 -0.27
CA TRP A 45 6.16 -0.41 0.94
C TRP A 45 6.99 -1.62 1.35
N CYS A 46 7.12 -1.81 2.67
CA CYS A 46 7.73 -3.02 3.23
C CYS A 46 6.78 -4.23 3.14
N PHE A 47 7.34 -5.43 3.24
CA PHE A 47 6.59 -6.69 3.16
C PHE A 47 5.37 -6.73 4.10
N SER A 48 5.52 -6.27 5.35
CA SER A 48 4.41 -6.22 6.29
C SER A 48 3.23 -5.40 5.74
N CYS A 49 3.49 -4.21 5.17
CA CYS A 49 2.43 -3.37 4.61
C CYS A 49 1.76 -4.00 3.38
N LEU A 50 2.52 -4.73 2.55
CA LEU A 50 1.94 -5.50 1.43
C LEU A 50 0.94 -6.56 1.92
N THR A 51 1.17 -7.18 3.08
CA THR A 51 0.24 -8.19 3.60
C THR A 51 -1.01 -7.60 4.26
N GLN A 52 -0.96 -6.34 4.70
CA GLN A 52 -2.01 -5.73 5.52
C GLN A 52 -2.92 -4.78 4.74
N TYR A 53 -2.38 -4.06 3.76
CA TYR A 53 -3.08 -2.97 3.11
C TYR A 53 -3.36 -3.28 1.64
N PRO A 54 -4.57 -3.00 1.13
CA PRO A 54 -4.88 -3.20 -0.27
C PRO A 54 -4.00 -2.32 -1.17
N HIS A 55 -3.44 -2.94 -2.20
CA HIS A 55 -2.55 -2.28 -3.15
C HIS A 55 -2.51 -3.07 -4.46
N GLU A 56 -1.95 -2.45 -5.49
CA GLU A 56 -1.60 -3.11 -6.75
C GLU A 56 -0.08 -2.96 -6.99
N PRO A 57 0.60 -3.99 -7.53
CA PRO A 57 2.00 -3.86 -7.91
C PRO A 57 2.19 -2.78 -8.99
N ALA A 58 3.17 -1.90 -8.80
CA ALA A 58 3.59 -0.93 -9.82
C ALA A 58 4.82 -1.47 -10.54
N VAL A 59 4.59 -2.35 -11.52
CA VAL A 59 5.62 -2.93 -12.42
C VAL A 59 6.29 -1.90 -13.31
#